data_AF-A0A1S1CRC1-F1
#
_entry.id   AF-A0A1S1CRC1-F1
#
_cell.length_a   1.000
_cell.length_b   1.000
_cell.length_c   1.000
_cell.angle_alpha   90.00
_cell.angle_beta   90.00
_cell.angle_gamma   90.00
#
_symmetry.space_group_name_H-M   'P 1'
#
loop_
_entity.id
_entity.type
_entity.pdbx_description
1 polymer ?
#
loop_
_entity_poly.entity_id
_entity_poly.type
_entity_poly.pdbx_seq_one_letter_code
_entity_poly.pdbx_strand_id
1 'polypeptide(L)'
;MVNSKLTWEDIIKFEEVAGYGQHIWKHGEQYYLVVDEGGIAEQRVVYELPLELFQKVKLQKFLEQVVERRLNEHLLAGTKKWDY
;
A
#
# COMPACT_ATOMS: atom_id res chain seq x y z
N MET A 1 7.29 28.48 12.78
CA MET A 1 6.50 27.25 12.59
C MET A 1 7.50 26.18 12.18
N VAL A 2 7.90 25.31 13.12
CA VAL A 2 8.98 24.35 12.89
C VAL A 2 8.44 23.27 11.93
N ASN A 3 9.13 23.10 10.81
CA ASN A 3 8.86 22.04 9.85
C ASN A 3 9.34 20.75 10.51
N SER A 4 8.49 20.14 11.35
CA SER A 4 8.79 18.84 11.96
C SER A 4 8.81 17.80 10.84
N LYS A 5 9.96 17.63 10.20
CA LYS A 5 10.22 16.53 9.27
C LYS A 5 10.05 15.24 10.09
N LEU A 6 8.90 14.60 9.95
CA LEU A 6 8.60 13.35 10.66
C LEU A 6 9.65 12.30 10.30
N THR A 7 10.24 11.69 11.31
CA THR A 7 11.24 10.64 11.11
C THR A 7 10.57 9.27 11.17
N TRP A 8 11.25 8.23 10.68
CA TRP A 8 10.75 6.86 10.80
C TRP A 8 10.41 6.48 12.25
N GLU A 9 11.18 6.97 13.23
CA GLU A 9 10.95 6.72 14.67
C GLU A 9 9.63 7.32 15.19
N ASP A 10 9.11 8.34 14.51
CA ASP A 10 7.79 8.90 14.78
C ASP A 10 6.71 8.11 14.02
N ILE A 11 6.96 7.78 12.75
CA ILE A 11 6.00 7.08 11.89
C ILE A 11 5.68 5.67 12.40
N ILE A 12 6.65 4.92 12.92
CA ILE A 12 6.44 3.57 13.44
C ILE A 12 5.44 3.51 14.61
N LYS A 13 5.18 4.65 15.27
CA LYS A 13 4.19 4.76 16.36
C LYS A 13 2.78 5.02 15.84
N PHE A 14 2.61 5.28 14.55
CA PHE A 14 1.34 5.55 13.91
C PHE A 14 0.61 4.26 13.53
N GLU A 15 -0.61 4.40 12.99
CA GLU A 15 -1.39 3.27 12.54
C GLU A 15 -0.91 2.83 11.14
N GLU A 16 -0.42 1.61 11.03
CA GLU A 16 -0.12 1.02 9.72
C GLU A 16 -1.40 0.77 8.94
N VAL A 17 -1.42 1.19 7.67
CA VAL A 17 -2.55 0.92 6.78
C VAL A 17 -2.41 -0.49 6.20
N ALA A 18 -3.18 -1.43 6.76
CA ALA A 18 -3.25 -2.79 6.27
C ALA A 18 -3.62 -2.86 4.78
N GLY A 19 -2.96 -3.77 4.05
CA GLY A 19 -3.18 -3.99 2.61
C GLY A 19 -2.16 -3.28 1.69
N TYR A 20 -1.27 -2.46 2.22
CA TYR A 20 -0.18 -1.81 1.48
C TYR A 20 1.24 -2.27 1.86
N GLY A 21 1.35 -3.28 2.74
CA GLY A 21 2.59 -3.98 3.02
C GLY A 21 3.62 -3.20 3.84
N GLN A 22 3.26 -2.66 5.02
CA GLN A 22 4.17 -1.94 5.93
C GLN A 22 4.80 -0.64 5.38
N HIS A 23 4.40 -0.21 4.18
CA HIS A 23 4.90 1.01 3.55
C HIS A 23 4.00 2.24 3.77
N ILE A 24 2.72 2.06 4.10
CA ILE A 24 1.77 3.18 4.27
C ILE A 24 1.37 3.28 5.73
N TRP A 25 1.52 4.47 6.29
CA TRP A 25 1.20 4.80 7.67
C TRP A 25 0.21 5.96 7.71
N LYS A 26 -0.66 5.99 8.73
CA LYS A 26 -1.72 6.98 8.87
C LYS A 26 -1.67 7.63 10.24
N HIS A 27 -1.75 8.96 10.25
CA HIS A 27 -1.89 9.76 11.46
C HIS A 27 -2.97 10.82 11.25
N GLY A 28 -4.12 10.65 11.91
CA GLY A 28 -5.28 11.51 11.70
C GLY A 28 -5.78 11.44 10.25
N GLU A 29 -5.71 12.57 9.53
CA GLU A 29 -6.11 12.71 8.12
C GLU A 29 -4.92 12.69 7.15
N GLN A 30 -3.68 12.60 7.66
CA GLN A 30 -2.48 12.55 6.85
C GLN A 30 -1.96 11.11 6.70
N TYR A 31 -1.45 10.82 5.51
CA TYR A 31 -0.81 9.55 5.18
C TYR A 31 0.68 9.77 4.95
N TYR A 32 1.48 8.76 5.27
CA TYR A 32 2.93 8.77 5.10
C TYR A 32 3.34 7.53 4.36
N LEU A 33 4.17 7.71 3.33
CA LEU A 33 4.80 6.63 2.60
C LEU A 33 6.22 6.45 3.13
N VAL A 34 6.50 5.26 3.62
CA VAL A 34 7.83 4.85 4.08
C VAL A 34 8.40 3.89 3.06
N VAL A 35 9.54 4.28 2.51
CA VAL A 35 10.33 3.46 1.61
C VAL A 35 11.71 3.22 2.23
N ASP A 36 12.15 1.97 2.20
CA ASP A 36 13.53 1.61 2.49
C ASP A 36 14.36 1.93 1.24
N GLU A 37 14.97 3.11 1.21
CA GLU A 37 15.96 3.50 0.20
C GLU A 37 17.34 3.19 0.75
N GLY A 38 17.88 2.02 0.42
CA GLY A 38 19.18 1.62 0.93
C GLY A 38 19.71 0.37 0.28
N GLY A 39 20.77 0.48 -0.51
CA GLY A 39 21.49 -0.68 -1.03
C GLY A 39 22.37 -1.34 0.03
N ILE A 40 23.24 -0.55 0.69
CA ILE A 40 24.27 -1.04 1.62
C ILE A 40 23.98 -0.60 3.08
N ALA A 41 23.18 0.44 3.27
CA ALA A 41 22.63 0.84 4.58
C ALA A 41 21.14 1.13 4.38
N GLU A 42 20.27 0.40 5.06
CA GLU A 42 18.82 0.58 5.01
C GLU A 42 18.46 1.95 5.62
N GLN A 43 18.22 2.95 4.77
CA GLN A 43 17.70 4.24 5.20
C GLN A 43 16.20 4.30 4.91
N ARG A 44 15.40 4.42 5.97
CA ARG A 44 13.96 4.63 5.83
C ARG A 44 13.66 6.08 5.57
N VAL A 45 13.23 6.36 4.35
CA VAL A 45 12.80 7.70 3.94
C VAL A 45 11.28 7.79 4.08
N VAL A 46 10.84 8.83 4.78
CA VAL A 46 9.43 9.13 5.01
C VAL A 46 9.03 10.25 4.08
N TYR A 47 8.00 10.01 3.28
CA TYR A 47 7.36 10.99 2.43
C TYR A 47 5.93 11.25 2.90
N GLU A 48 5.51 12.51 2.86
CA GLU A 48 4.10 12.86 3.08
C GLU A 48 3.30 12.44 1.86
N LEU A 49 2.23 11.67 2.07
CA LEU A 49 1.32 11.20 1.03
C LEU A 49 -0.01 11.95 1.14
N PRO A 50 -0.28 12.93 0.26
CA PRO A 50 -1.56 13.61 0.19
C PRO A 50 -2.70 12.62 -0.04
N LEU A 51 -3.86 12.91 0.57
CA LEU A 51 -5.06 12.08 0.46
C LEU A 51 -5.44 11.79 -1.00
N GLU A 52 -5.31 12.76 -1.90
CA GLU A 52 -5.62 12.59 -3.32
C GLU A 52 -4.71 11.53 -3.99
N LEU A 53 -3.42 11.49 -3.65
CA LEU A 53 -2.50 10.47 -4.16
C LEU A 53 -2.80 9.11 -3.55
N PHE A 54 -3.09 9.06 -2.24
CA PHE A 54 -3.49 7.83 -1.57
C PHE A 54 -4.76 7.23 -2.19
N GLN A 55 -5.76 8.05 -2.49
CA GLN A 55 -6.99 7.60 -3.15
C GLN A 55 -6.73 7.00 -4.53
N LYS A 56 -5.80 7.56 -5.32
CA LYS A 56 -5.40 7.00 -6.62
C LYS A 56 -4.75 5.63 -6.48
N VAL A 57 -3.80 5.50 -5.54
CA VAL A 57 -3.12 4.22 -5.28
C VAL A 57 -4.11 3.17 -4.78
N LYS A 58 -5.02 3.57 -3.87
CA LYS A 58 -6.10 2.71 -3.37
C LYS A 58 -7.01 2.21 -4.49
N LEU A 59 -7.44 3.11 -5.38
CA LEU A 59 -8.30 2.76 -6.49
C LEU A 59 -7.59 1.81 -7.46
N GLN A 60 -6.31 2.06 -7.77
CA GLN A 60 -5.53 1.18 -8.63
C GLN A 60 -5.39 -0.23 -8.05
N LYS A 61 -5.00 -0.34 -6.77
CA LYS A 61 -4.93 -1.62 -6.03
C LYS A 61 -6.27 -2.35 -6.01
N PHE A 62 -7.36 -1.61 -5.82
CA PHE A 62 -8.70 -2.20 -5.82
C PHE A 62 -9.08 -2.75 -7.20
N LEU A 63 -8.81 -2.00 -8.27
CA LEU A 63 -9.07 -2.43 -9.64
C LEU A 63 -8.25 -3.68 -9.99
N GLU A 64 -6.99 -3.74 -9.59
CA GLU A 64 -6.12 -4.92 -9.75
C GLU A 64 -6.77 -6.15 -9.10
N GLN A 65 -7.17 -6.06 -7.83
CA GLN A 65 -7.84 -7.17 -7.14
C GLN A 65 -9.18 -7.57 -7.78
N VAL A 66 -9.97 -6.61 -8.26
CA VAL A 66 -11.23 -6.92 -8.95
C VAL A 66 -10.96 -7.68 -10.24
N VAL A 67 -9.95 -7.26 -11.02
CA VAL A 67 -9.55 -7.92 -12.26
C VAL A 67 -9.02 -9.32 -11.97
N GLU A 68 -8.13 -9.49 -10.98
CA GLU A 68 -7.59 -10.79 -10.58
C GLU A 68 -8.69 -11.77 -10.12
N ARG A 69 -9.67 -11.30 -9.35
CA ARG A 69 -10.80 -12.12 -8.93
C ARG A 69 -11.65 -12.58 -10.12
N ARG A 70 -11.93 -11.67 -11.05
CA ARG A 70 -12.68 -11.98 -12.28
C ARG A 70 -11.94 -12.99 -13.16
N LEU A 71 -10.61 -12.87 -13.26
CA LEU A 71 -9.78 -13.83 -13.98
C LEU A 71 -9.75 -15.20 -13.30
N ASN A 72 -9.57 -15.26 -11.98
CA ASN A 72 -9.59 -16.51 -11.22
C ASN A 72 -10.95 -17.23 -11.31
N GLU A 73 -12.06 -16.50 -11.24
CA GLU A 73 -13.39 -17.08 -11.42
C GLU A 73 -13.57 -17.71 -12.80
N HIS A 74 -13.06 -17.06 -13.85
CA HIS A 74 -13.08 -17.59 -15.21
C HIS A 74 -12.23 -18.86 -15.35
N LEU A 75 -11.05 -18.90 -14.73
CA LEU A 75 -10.17 -20.08 -14.73
C LEU A 75 -10.81 -21.26 -13.98
N LEU A 76 -11.42 -21.02 -12.81
CA LEU A 76 -12.10 -22.04 -12.02
C LEU A 76 -13.40 -22.56 -12.67
N ALA A 77 -14.09 -21.71 -13.45
CA ALA A 77 -15.25 -22.13 -14.25
C ALA A 77 -14.84 -23.00 -15.44
N GLY A 78 -13.62 -22.81 -15.98
CA GLY A 78 -13.07 -23.59 -17.09
C GLY A 78 -12.60 -25.01 -16.72
N THR A 79 -12.30 -25.28 -15.44
CA THR A 79 -11.75 -26.58 -15.00
C THR A 79 -12.82 -27.65 -14.68
N LYS A 80 -14.11 -27.29 -14.59
CA LYS A 80 -15.20 -28.24 -14.28
C LYS A 80 -15.73 -29.05 -15.48
N LYS A 81 -15.01 -29.11 -16.61
CA LYS A 81 -15.55 -29.66 -17.88
C LYS A 81 -14.84 -30.90 -18.43
N TRP A 82 -14.00 -31.59 -17.65
CA TRP A 82 -13.36 -32.83 -18.11
C TRP A 82 -13.34 -33.91 -17.03
N ASP A 83 -14.53 -34.41 -16.69
CA ASP A 83 -14.71 -35.77 -16.21
C ASP A 83 -15.60 -36.47 -17.24
N TYR A 84 -14.97 -37.19 -18.18
CA TYR A 84 -15.59 -38.09 -19.16
C TYR A 84 -15.00 -39.48 -18.99
#